data_AF-A0AAD4IFC4-F1
#
_entry.id   AF-A0AAD4IFC4-F1
#
_cell.length_a   1.000
_cell.length_b   1.000
_cell.length_c   1.000
_cell.angle_alpha   90.00
_cell.angle_beta   90.00
_cell.angle_gamma   90.00
#
_symmetry.space_group_name_H-M   'P 1'
#
loop_
_entity.id
_entity.type
_entity.pdbx_description
1 polymer ?
#
loop_
_entity_poly.entity_id
_entity_poly.type
_entity_poly.pdbx_seq_one_letter_code
_entity_poly.pdbx_strand_id
1 'polypeptide(L)'
;MSESRRSSVSSEWSEDNQTPCTRYSFRRATPFRILKYAGLFFLGLSLVFFLSTRTSGSSKILPTHVPALTSIPASHSPSLSLQSSPRIGKVTASFGPEDPVYEAAIASHQIHNDLHGYPQFILRERMLPGLWSKHAFLLTTLGAELAKPAAERLEWLFWHDRDTILMNPNVPLQVFLPPVQNVHLVVTNDRHGLNNGVFLVRVDEWAIRLFAAALSLKEFDPDIHLKYSEQSAMEEIIRRPYFSSAIAHVPHRWFNGFPPSPEHPNKPSLARPGSLLIHFASNRDGKRPERMTYWGGVANSKTNGWMKPLNETGYPAEIEDYWARVAKGEDAESVCKEIGGRVWT
;
A
#
# COMPACT_ATOMS: atom_id res chain seq x y z
N MET A 1 3.35 -56.04 21.70
CA MET A 1 2.96 -55.29 22.92
C MET A 1 4.15 -54.46 23.38
N SER A 2 4.19 -53.19 23.02
CA SER A 2 4.93 -52.12 23.72
C SER A 2 4.46 -50.78 23.12
N GLU A 3 3.49 -50.15 23.75
CA GLU A 3 2.99 -48.84 23.37
C GLU A 3 4.01 -47.75 23.76
N SER A 4 4.40 -46.94 22.78
CA SER A 4 5.19 -45.73 22.98
C SER A 4 4.29 -44.52 22.79
N ARG A 5 4.04 -43.79 23.88
CA ARG A 5 3.27 -42.55 23.92
C ARG A 5 4.03 -41.44 23.19
N ARG A 6 3.46 -40.93 22.10
CA ARG A 6 3.79 -39.61 21.54
C ARG A 6 3.07 -38.53 22.34
N SER A 7 3.81 -37.58 22.89
CA SER A 7 3.29 -36.34 23.46
C SER A 7 2.98 -35.34 22.34
N SER A 8 1.69 -35.14 22.04
CA SER A 8 1.19 -34.02 21.26
C SER A 8 1.10 -32.78 22.15
N VAL A 9 1.89 -31.75 21.86
CA VAL A 9 1.69 -30.42 22.44
C VAL A 9 0.81 -29.65 21.47
N SER A 10 -0.49 -29.66 21.75
CA SER A 10 -1.48 -28.74 21.20
C SER A 10 -1.35 -27.40 21.90
N SER A 11 -1.05 -26.34 21.17
CA SER A 11 -1.18 -24.97 21.67
C SER A 11 -2.64 -24.55 21.63
N GLU A 12 -3.34 -24.84 22.73
CA GLU A 12 -4.64 -24.25 23.07
C GLU A 12 -4.47 -22.73 23.22
N TRP A 13 -5.03 -21.98 22.29
CA TRP A 13 -5.36 -20.57 22.52
C TRP A 13 -6.70 -20.55 23.24
N SER A 14 -6.66 -20.13 24.51
CA SER A 14 -7.82 -19.99 25.39
C SER A 14 -8.81 -18.97 24.81
N GLU A 15 -9.93 -19.48 24.29
CA GLU A 15 -11.20 -18.75 24.27
C GLU A 15 -11.74 -18.79 25.71
N ASP A 16 -11.84 -17.62 26.37
CA ASP A 16 -12.91 -17.33 27.35
C ASP A 16 -12.77 -15.92 27.93
N ASN A 17 -13.65 -15.02 27.45
CA ASN A 17 -14.52 -14.24 28.34
C ASN A 17 -15.58 -13.52 27.49
N GLN A 18 -16.61 -14.27 27.10
CA GLN A 18 -17.87 -13.69 26.64
C GLN A 18 -18.68 -13.27 27.86
N THR A 19 -18.73 -11.97 28.12
CA THR A 19 -19.67 -11.39 29.09
C THR A 19 -21.09 -11.41 28.49
N PRO A 20 -22.13 -11.86 29.24
CA PRO A 20 -23.46 -11.99 28.69
C PRO A 20 -24.11 -10.64 28.36
N CYS A 21 -24.83 -10.63 27.24
CA CYS A 21 -25.59 -9.51 26.69
C CYS A 21 -26.70 -9.07 27.66
N THR A 22 -26.46 -8.00 28.45
CA THR A 22 -27.51 -7.35 29.24
C THR A 22 -28.33 -6.39 28.38
N ARG A 23 -29.64 -6.64 28.30
CA ARG A 23 -30.67 -5.74 27.74
C ARG A 23 -30.50 -4.32 28.29
N TYR A 24 -30.23 -3.36 27.41
CA TYR A 24 -30.34 -1.94 27.75
C TYR A 24 -31.82 -1.54 27.86
N SER A 25 -32.29 -1.35 29.09
CA SER A 25 -33.54 -0.63 29.35
C SER A 25 -33.30 0.88 29.21
N PHE A 26 -34.09 1.56 28.39
CA PHE A 26 -34.12 3.03 28.34
C PHE A 26 -34.51 3.61 29.72
N ARG A 27 -33.55 4.22 30.43
CA ARG A 27 -33.83 5.07 31.58
C ARG A 27 -34.12 6.49 31.09
N ARG A 28 -35.32 7.01 31.41
CA ARG A 28 -35.69 8.43 31.22
C ARG A 28 -34.70 9.33 31.96
N ALA A 29 -34.16 10.32 31.25
CA ALA A 29 -33.31 11.35 31.85
C ALA A 29 -34.12 12.22 32.83
N THR A 30 -33.59 12.43 34.03
CA THR A 30 -34.17 13.30 35.05
C THR A 30 -33.84 14.78 34.78
N PRO A 31 -34.71 15.73 35.17
CA PRO A 31 -34.69 17.13 34.73
C PRO A 31 -33.49 17.97 35.22
N PHE A 32 -32.58 17.42 36.02
CA PHE A 32 -31.46 18.16 36.61
C PHE A 32 -30.21 18.29 35.71
N ARG A 33 -30.13 17.60 34.57
CA ARG A 33 -28.97 17.71 33.65
C ARG A 33 -29.09 18.83 32.60
N ILE A 34 -30.28 19.39 32.38
CA ILE A 34 -30.52 20.42 31.35
C ILE A 34 -30.00 21.80 31.79
N LEU A 35 -29.93 22.07 33.10
CA LEU A 35 -29.53 23.38 33.62
C LEU A 35 -28.02 23.67 33.50
N LYS A 36 -27.16 22.66 33.38
CA LYS A 36 -25.70 22.85 33.24
C LYS A 36 -25.25 23.32 31.86
N TYR A 37 -26.02 23.03 30.81
CA TYR A 37 -25.64 23.37 29.43
C TYR A 37 -26.19 24.71 28.95
N ALA A 38 -27.21 25.26 29.62
CA ALA A 38 -27.74 26.58 29.31
C ALA A 38 -26.69 27.69 29.55
N GLY A 39 -25.92 27.60 30.65
CA GLY A 39 -24.88 28.59 30.97
C GLY A 39 -23.73 28.65 29.95
N LEU A 40 -23.32 27.50 29.40
CA LEU A 40 -22.27 27.43 28.37
C LEU A 40 -22.74 27.99 27.02
N PHE A 41 -24.03 27.82 26.70
CA PHE A 41 -24.63 28.34 25.47
C PHE A 41 -24.69 29.89 25.46
N PHE A 42 -25.06 30.50 26.59
CA PHE A 42 -25.08 31.96 26.71
C PHE A 42 -23.67 32.59 26.69
N LEU A 43 -22.65 31.90 27.23
CA LEU A 43 -21.26 32.37 27.19
C LEU A 43 -20.70 32.37 25.75
N GLY A 44 -21.03 31.35 24.95
CA GLY A 44 -20.62 31.24 23.55
C GLY A 44 -21.25 32.30 22.64
N LEU A 45 -22.54 32.62 22.86
CA LEU A 45 -23.25 33.66 22.09
C LEU A 45 -22.69 35.08 22.35
N SER A 46 -22.32 35.40 23.59
CA SER A 46 -21.65 36.68 23.89
C SER A 46 -20.27 36.81 23.24
N LEU A 47 -19.51 35.71 23.14
CA LEU A 47 -18.18 35.73 22.51
C LEU A 47 -18.28 36.00 21.00
N VAL A 48 -19.25 35.39 20.30
CA VAL A 48 -19.49 35.63 18.88
C VAL A 48 -19.92 37.09 18.63
N PHE A 49 -20.78 37.64 19.49
CA PHE A 49 -21.22 39.04 19.36
C PHE A 49 -20.07 40.05 19.57
N PHE A 50 -19.16 39.80 20.52
CA PHE A 50 -17.97 40.62 20.74
C PHE A 50 -16.91 40.51 19.62
N LEU A 51 -16.81 39.35 18.97
CA LEU A 51 -15.89 39.15 17.84
C LEU A 51 -16.44 39.78 16.54
N SER A 52 -17.75 39.72 16.30
CA SER A 52 -18.39 40.33 15.12
C SER A 52 -18.47 41.86 15.17
N THR A 53 -18.38 42.47 16.35
CA THR A 53 -18.39 43.94 16.51
C THR A 53 -17.01 44.59 16.38
N ARG A 54 -15.92 43.80 16.27
CA ARG A 54 -14.54 44.32 16.16
C ARG A 54 -13.96 44.39 14.75
N THR A 55 -14.66 43.92 13.72
CA THR A 55 -14.19 44.03 12.33
C THR A 55 -14.97 45.07 11.55
N SER A 56 -14.70 46.35 11.83
CA SER A 56 -15.05 47.44 10.93
C SER A 56 -13.78 48.27 10.72
N GLY A 57 -12.98 47.84 9.75
CA GLY A 57 -11.68 48.41 9.40
C GLY A 57 -11.56 48.61 7.89
N SER A 58 -12.12 49.72 7.42
CA SER A 58 -11.80 50.50 6.21
C SER A 58 -10.97 49.82 5.10
N SER A 59 -11.64 49.40 4.03
CA SER A 59 -11.01 49.16 2.71
C SER A 59 -10.47 50.46 2.13
N LYS A 60 -9.16 50.55 1.87
CA LYS A 60 -8.57 51.60 1.03
C LYS A 60 -8.16 51.00 -0.32
N ILE A 61 -8.80 51.50 -1.37
CA ILE A 61 -8.50 51.30 -2.78
C ILE A 61 -7.21 52.06 -3.11
N LEU A 62 -6.31 51.47 -3.90
CA LEU A 62 -5.18 52.17 -4.52
C LEU A 62 -5.11 51.83 -6.02
N PRO A 63 -4.72 52.77 -6.91
CA PRO A 63 -5.01 52.69 -8.33
C PRO A 63 -3.97 51.91 -9.16
N THR A 64 -4.47 51.49 -10.32
CA THR A 64 -3.80 51.03 -11.53
C THR A 64 -2.57 51.83 -11.94
N HIS A 65 -1.46 51.13 -12.22
CA HIS A 65 -0.54 51.49 -13.30
C HIS A 65 0.14 50.24 -13.87
N VAL A 66 -0.15 49.95 -15.14
CA VAL A 66 0.50 48.92 -15.96
C VAL A 66 1.61 49.60 -16.77
N PRO A 67 2.83 49.07 -16.79
CA PRO A 67 3.75 49.29 -17.90
C PRO A 67 3.74 48.06 -18.83
N ALA A 68 3.50 48.31 -20.11
CA ALA A 68 3.65 47.34 -21.17
C ALA A 68 5.14 46.94 -21.32
N LEU A 69 5.42 45.63 -21.36
CA LEU A 69 6.65 45.10 -21.92
C LEU A 69 6.35 44.38 -23.23
N THR A 70 6.77 45.05 -24.29
CA THR A 70 7.29 44.59 -25.58
C THR A 70 7.36 43.08 -25.84
N SER A 71 6.73 42.72 -26.96
CA SER A 71 6.80 41.47 -27.70
C SER A 71 8.22 41.05 -28.12
N ILE A 72 8.57 39.79 -27.88
CA ILE A 72 9.67 39.08 -28.53
C ILE A 72 9.05 37.89 -29.31
N PRO A 73 9.44 37.60 -30.57
CA PRO A 73 8.72 36.65 -31.40
C PRO A 73 8.93 35.21 -30.92
N ALA A 74 7.84 34.45 -30.87
CA ALA A 74 7.86 33.02 -30.60
C ALA A 74 8.52 32.26 -31.76
N SER A 75 9.70 31.69 -31.51
CA SER A 75 10.20 30.57 -32.29
C SER A 75 9.41 29.33 -31.88
N HIS A 76 8.56 28.85 -32.80
CA HIS A 76 7.90 27.55 -32.67
C HIS A 76 8.94 26.43 -32.76
N SER A 77 9.37 25.94 -31.61
CA SER A 77 9.88 24.58 -31.46
C SER A 77 8.80 23.78 -30.75
N PRO A 78 8.34 22.64 -31.28
CA PRO A 78 7.37 21.82 -30.58
C PRO A 78 8.07 21.27 -29.34
N SER A 79 7.72 21.79 -28.17
CA SER A 79 8.10 21.16 -26.92
C SER A 79 7.43 19.79 -26.89
N LEU A 80 8.24 18.76 -27.10
CA LEU A 80 7.92 17.42 -26.64
C LEU A 80 7.47 17.57 -25.19
N SER A 81 6.18 17.34 -24.94
CA SER A 81 5.64 17.38 -23.59
C SER A 81 6.50 16.46 -22.72
N LEU A 82 7.23 17.05 -21.77
CA LEU A 82 7.77 16.33 -20.63
C LEU A 82 6.59 15.62 -19.97
N GLN A 83 6.34 14.37 -20.34
CA GLN A 83 5.49 13.52 -19.52
C GLN A 83 6.24 13.39 -18.20
N SER A 84 5.80 14.14 -17.20
CA SER A 84 6.31 14.02 -15.84
C SER A 84 6.16 12.56 -15.43
N SER A 85 7.25 11.92 -15.01
CA SER A 85 7.19 10.56 -14.47
C SER A 85 6.09 10.46 -13.40
N PRO A 86 5.31 9.37 -13.36
CA PRO A 86 4.20 9.24 -12.41
C PRO A 86 4.67 9.47 -10.97
N ARG A 87 3.90 10.25 -10.21
CA ARG A 87 4.15 10.50 -8.78
C ARG A 87 3.69 9.31 -7.95
N ILE A 88 4.62 8.64 -7.27
CA ILE A 88 4.36 7.41 -6.51
C ILE A 88 4.64 7.66 -5.03
N GLY A 89 3.73 7.26 -4.14
CA GLY A 89 3.98 7.22 -2.70
C GLY A 89 4.07 5.79 -2.18
N LYS A 90 4.95 5.53 -1.21
CA LYS A 90 5.01 4.23 -0.52
C LYS A 90 4.11 4.23 0.71
N VAL A 91 3.42 3.13 0.96
CA VAL A 91 2.50 2.99 2.10
C VAL A 91 2.82 1.69 2.82
N THR A 92 2.95 1.75 4.14
CA THR A 92 3.14 0.56 4.99
C THR A 92 2.50 0.77 6.36
N ALA A 93 2.48 -0.28 7.19
CA ALA A 93 1.95 -0.24 8.54
C ALA A 93 2.86 -1.02 9.51
N SER A 94 3.19 -0.40 10.64
CA SER A 94 3.89 -1.02 11.75
C SER A 94 3.36 -0.39 13.05
N PHE A 95 2.58 -1.17 13.78
CA PHE A 95 1.93 -0.75 15.03
C PHE A 95 2.22 -1.74 16.16
N GLY A 96 2.06 -1.26 17.39
CA GLY A 96 2.43 -1.98 18.61
C GLY A 96 3.83 -1.61 19.11
N PRO A 97 4.40 -2.39 20.05
CA PRO A 97 5.77 -2.18 20.50
C PRO A 97 6.75 -2.17 19.34
N GLU A 98 7.75 -1.30 19.42
CA GLU A 98 8.82 -1.21 18.44
C GLU A 98 9.58 -2.54 18.36
N ASP A 99 9.73 -3.05 17.15
CA ASP A 99 10.54 -4.24 16.88
C ASP A 99 11.69 -3.85 15.93
N PRO A 100 12.95 -3.86 16.41
CA PRO A 100 14.09 -3.38 15.64
C PRO A 100 14.27 -4.06 14.29
N VAL A 101 13.86 -5.33 14.15
CA VAL A 101 14.01 -6.06 12.89
C VAL A 101 13.06 -5.53 11.82
N TYR A 102 11.82 -5.22 12.21
CA TYR A 102 10.83 -4.66 11.29
C TYR A 102 11.07 -3.17 11.03
N GLU A 103 11.52 -2.41 12.03
CA GLU A 103 11.90 -1.01 11.80
C GLU A 103 13.12 -0.91 10.87
N ALA A 104 14.12 -1.80 11.00
CA ALA A 104 15.22 -1.88 10.05
C ALA A 104 14.74 -2.25 8.63
N ALA A 105 13.77 -3.16 8.50
CA ALA A 105 13.19 -3.51 7.21
C ALA A 105 12.45 -2.32 6.58
N ILE A 106 11.65 -1.57 7.34
CA ILE A 106 11.00 -0.34 6.86
C ILE A 106 12.05 0.70 6.48
N ALA A 107 13.08 0.90 7.30
CA ALA A 107 14.16 1.84 7.04
C ALA A 107 14.97 1.51 5.79
N SER A 108 15.06 0.23 5.39
CA SER A 108 15.72 -0.16 4.13
C SER A 108 15.13 0.52 2.89
N HIS A 109 13.87 0.94 2.94
CA HIS A 109 13.21 1.66 1.84
C HIS A 109 13.65 3.12 1.71
N GLN A 110 14.25 3.71 2.75
CA GLN A 110 14.58 5.14 2.80
C GLN A 110 15.57 5.54 1.69
N ILE A 111 16.62 4.75 1.46
CA ILE A 111 17.62 5.04 0.41
C ILE A 111 16.95 5.14 -0.96
N HIS A 112 16.01 4.24 -1.25
CA HIS A 112 15.28 4.24 -2.50
C HIS A 112 14.23 5.36 -2.56
N ASN A 113 13.66 5.77 -1.43
CA ASN A 113 12.77 6.92 -1.37
C ASN A 113 13.54 8.21 -1.70
N ASP A 114 14.70 8.40 -1.10
CA ASP A 114 15.55 9.58 -1.32
C ASP A 114 16.05 9.63 -2.76
N LEU A 115 16.47 8.49 -3.31
CA LEU A 115 17.00 8.39 -4.68
C LEU A 115 15.95 8.75 -5.75
N HIS A 116 14.69 8.37 -5.54
CA HIS A 116 13.63 8.50 -6.55
C HIS A 116 12.53 9.50 -6.17
N GLY A 117 12.64 10.18 -5.02
CA GLY A 117 11.68 11.17 -4.55
C GLY A 117 10.33 10.61 -4.11
N TYR A 118 10.30 9.40 -3.53
CA TYR A 118 9.04 8.80 -3.06
C TYR A 118 8.68 9.23 -1.63
N PRO A 119 7.56 9.92 -1.39
CA PRO A 119 7.05 10.08 -0.03
C PRO A 119 6.66 8.72 0.56
N GLN A 120 6.86 8.53 1.87
CA GLN A 120 6.48 7.32 2.58
C GLN A 120 5.48 7.63 3.70
N PHE A 121 4.39 6.86 3.73
CA PHE A 121 3.35 6.92 4.75
C PHE A 121 3.39 5.66 5.58
N ILE A 122 3.53 5.81 6.90
CA ILE A 122 3.60 4.68 7.83
C ILE A 122 2.45 4.80 8.83
N LEU A 123 1.54 3.84 8.82
CA LEU A 123 0.56 3.71 9.89
C LEU A 123 1.27 3.19 11.14
N ARG A 124 1.32 4.03 12.18
CA ARG A 124 1.93 3.69 13.48
C ARG A 124 0.93 3.21 14.52
N GLU A 125 -0.35 3.52 14.34
CA GLU A 125 -1.42 3.16 15.27
C GLU A 125 -2.46 2.28 14.61
N ARG A 126 -2.90 1.24 15.32
CA ARG A 126 -3.87 0.29 14.78
C ARG A 126 -5.25 0.95 14.63
N MET A 127 -5.76 1.03 13.40
CA MET A 127 -7.10 1.57 13.11
C MET A 127 -8.20 0.54 13.32
N LEU A 128 -7.96 -0.70 12.88
CA LEU A 128 -8.91 -1.81 12.92
C LEU A 128 -8.20 -3.10 13.37
N PRO A 129 -8.94 -4.10 13.91
CA PRO A 129 -8.36 -5.37 14.35
C PRO A 129 -7.56 -6.07 13.25
N GLY A 130 -6.44 -6.68 13.65
CA GLY A 130 -5.60 -7.47 12.75
C GLY A 130 -5.09 -6.66 11.55
N LEU A 131 -5.04 -7.33 10.40
CA LEU A 131 -4.47 -6.80 9.17
C LEU A 131 -5.46 -5.91 8.38
N TRP A 132 -6.72 -5.76 8.84
CA TRP A 132 -7.72 -4.84 8.24
C TRP A 132 -7.31 -3.37 8.29
N SER A 133 -6.41 -3.00 9.22
CA SER A 133 -5.81 -1.67 9.26
C SER A 133 -5.12 -1.27 7.93
N LYS A 134 -4.64 -2.24 7.14
CA LYS A 134 -4.11 -2.03 5.77
C LYS A 134 -5.13 -1.31 4.88
N HIS A 135 -6.34 -1.85 4.79
CA HIS A 135 -7.41 -1.33 3.94
C HIS A 135 -7.93 0.03 4.44
N ALA A 136 -8.10 0.18 5.75
CA ALA A 136 -8.53 1.44 6.34
C ALA A 136 -7.51 2.57 6.11
N PHE A 137 -6.22 2.27 6.23
CA PHE A 137 -5.17 3.25 6.00
C PHE A 137 -5.05 3.62 4.52
N LEU A 138 -5.15 2.64 3.61
CA LEU A 138 -5.20 2.92 2.18
C LEU A 138 -6.39 3.82 1.82
N LEU A 139 -7.58 3.58 2.36
CA LEU A 139 -8.74 4.46 2.17
C LEU A 139 -8.45 5.90 2.65
N THR A 140 -7.77 6.04 3.78
CA THR A 140 -7.39 7.36 4.33
C THR A 140 -6.41 8.08 3.40
N THR A 141 -5.34 7.40 2.98
CA THR A 141 -4.32 7.97 2.08
C THR A 141 -4.90 8.29 0.71
N LEU A 142 -5.69 7.39 0.12
CA LEU A 142 -6.36 7.61 -1.16
C LEU A 142 -7.33 8.80 -1.09
N GLY A 143 -8.13 8.89 -0.02
CA GLY A 143 -9.05 10.01 0.18
C GLY A 143 -8.32 11.35 0.29
N ALA A 144 -7.20 11.37 1.02
CA ALA A 144 -6.37 12.57 1.14
C ALA A 144 -5.74 12.99 -0.19
N GLU A 145 -5.27 12.04 -1.01
CA GLU A 145 -4.72 12.35 -2.34
C GLU A 145 -5.81 12.76 -3.35
N LEU A 146 -6.98 12.12 -3.33
CA LEU A 146 -8.10 12.49 -4.20
C LEU A 146 -8.69 13.87 -3.89
N ALA A 147 -8.53 14.37 -2.66
CA ALA A 147 -8.93 15.71 -2.25
C ALA A 147 -8.00 16.83 -2.76
N LYS A 148 -6.81 16.49 -3.27
CA LYS A 148 -5.86 17.45 -3.86
C LYS A 148 -6.14 17.67 -5.35
N PRO A 149 -5.72 18.83 -5.92
CA PRO A 149 -5.70 19.01 -7.37
C PRO A 149 -4.92 17.90 -8.09
N ALA A 150 -5.37 17.51 -9.29
CA ALA A 150 -4.76 16.41 -10.05
C ALA A 150 -3.26 16.60 -10.33
N ALA A 151 -2.81 17.85 -10.48
CA ALA A 151 -1.40 18.19 -10.70
C ALA A 151 -0.52 18.01 -9.44
N GLU A 152 -1.11 17.99 -8.26
CA GLU A 152 -0.41 17.95 -6.97
C GLU A 152 -0.50 16.58 -6.29
N ARG A 153 -1.56 15.82 -6.56
CA ARG A 153 -1.77 14.50 -5.96
C ARG A 153 -0.81 13.45 -6.48
N LEU A 154 -0.55 12.43 -5.66
CA LEU A 154 0.06 11.19 -6.11
C LEU A 154 -0.81 10.51 -7.17
N GLU A 155 -0.19 9.80 -8.09
CA GLU A 155 -0.87 9.03 -9.14
C GLU A 155 -0.97 7.55 -8.78
N TRP A 156 -0.02 7.05 -7.99
CA TRP A 156 0.03 5.66 -7.54
C TRP A 156 0.49 5.56 -6.09
N LEU A 157 -0.01 4.54 -5.40
CA LEU A 157 0.48 4.09 -4.11
C LEU A 157 1.13 2.71 -4.28
N PHE A 158 2.33 2.56 -3.72
CA PHE A 158 3.04 1.29 -3.59
C PHE A 158 2.86 0.79 -2.16
N TRP A 159 1.98 -0.18 -1.95
CA TRP A 159 1.86 -0.83 -0.66
C TRP A 159 2.98 -1.85 -0.49
N HIS A 160 3.60 -1.88 0.68
CA HIS A 160 4.48 -2.97 1.09
C HIS A 160 4.27 -3.33 2.57
N ASP A 161 4.22 -4.63 2.87
CA ASP A 161 4.18 -5.12 4.24
C ASP A 161 5.50 -4.81 4.97
N ARG A 162 5.43 -4.67 6.30
CA ARG A 162 6.60 -4.34 7.15
C ARG A 162 7.67 -5.43 7.17
N ASP A 163 7.39 -6.62 6.68
CA ASP A 163 8.32 -7.72 6.51
C ASP A 163 8.89 -7.80 5.09
N THR A 164 9.08 -6.64 4.46
CA THR A 164 9.77 -6.50 3.17
C THR A 164 11.09 -5.75 3.35
N ILE A 165 12.17 -6.29 2.79
CA ILE A 165 13.49 -5.64 2.78
C ILE A 165 13.81 -5.21 1.36
N LEU A 166 14.08 -3.93 1.17
CA LEU A 166 14.52 -3.39 -0.10
C LEU A 166 15.98 -3.81 -0.36
N MET A 167 16.23 -4.44 -1.51
CA MET A 167 17.52 -5.03 -1.86
C MET A 167 18.27 -4.24 -2.93
N ASN A 168 17.55 -3.63 -3.88
CA ASN A 168 18.14 -2.89 -4.99
C ASN A 168 17.48 -1.50 -5.14
N PRO A 169 18.07 -0.43 -4.56
CA PRO A 169 17.53 0.91 -4.65
C PRO A 169 17.59 1.49 -6.07
N ASN A 170 18.39 0.92 -6.99
CA ASN A 170 18.54 1.45 -8.35
C ASN A 170 17.34 1.15 -9.28
N VAL A 171 16.37 0.35 -8.82
CA VAL A 171 15.19 -0.03 -9.60
C VAL A 171 14.04 0.93 -9.27
N PRO A 172 13.67 1.88 -10.14
CA PRO A 172 12.55 2.79 -9.90
C PRO A 172 11.21 2.03 -9.97
N LEU A 173 10.25 2.41 -9.13
CA LEU A 173 8.91 1.80 -9.12
C LEU A 173 8.13 2.04 -10.42
N GLN A 174 8.44 3.12 -11.16
CA GLN A 174 7.79 3.45 -12.43
C GLN A 174 7.92 2.33 -13.46
N VAL A 175 8.99 1.51 -13.38
CA VAL A 175 9.18 0.39 -14.33
C VAL A 175 8.06 -0.65 -14.22
N PHE A 176 7.44 -0.80 -13.05
CA PHE A 176 6.37 -1.78 -12.81
C PHE A 176 4.97 -1.24 -13.12
N LEU A 177 4.86 0.02 -13.54
CA LEU A 177 3.57 0.61 -13.87
C LEU A 177 3.10 0.12 -15.24
N PRO A 178 1.78 -0.08 -15.40
CA PRO A 178 1.21 -0.49 -16.67
C PRO A 178 1.36 0.65 -17.70
N PRO A 179 1.69 0.33 -18.97
CA PRO A 179 1.70 1.32 -20.05
C PRO A 179 0.28 1.74 -20.45
N VAL A 180 -0.74 1.01 -19.98
CA VAL A 180 -2.16 1.23 -20.29
C VAL A 180 -2.88 1.97 -19.16
N GLN A 181 -3.74 2.92 -19.51
CA GLN A 181 -4.38 3.81 -18.54
C GLN A 181 -5.52 3.15 -17.76
N ASN A 182 -6.12 2.08 -18.29
CA ASN A 182 -7.26 1.37 -17.72
C ASN A 182 -6.90 0.36 -16.60
N VAL A 183 -5.62 0.22 -16.27
CA VAL A 183 -5.20 -0.57 -15.11
C VAL A 183 -5.11 0.34 -13.89
N HIS A 184 -5.81 -0.06 -12.82
CA HIS A 184 -5.88 0.63 -11.53
C HIS A 184 -5.20 -0.17 -10.41
N LEU A 185 -4.92 -1.46 -10.61
CA LEU A 185 -4.29 -2.32 -9.62
C LEU A 185 -3.30 -3.27 -10.29
N VAL A 186 -2.07 -3.31 -9.79
CA VAL A 186 -1.02 -4.25 -10.21
C VAL A 186 -0.69 -5.15 -9.03
N VAL A 187 -0.98 -6.43 -9.16
CA VAL A 187 -0.88 -7.43 -8.09
C VAL A 187 -0.08 -8.63 -8.53
N THR A 188 0.27 -9.47 -7.56
CA THR A 188 0.98 -10.72 -7.78
C THR A 188 0.18 -11.87 -7.17
N ASN A 189 0.34 -13.06 -7.76
CA ASN A 189 -0.19 -14.29 -7.20
C ASN A 189 0.98 -15.19 -6.74
N ASP A 190 0.77 -15.94 -5.67
CA ASP A 190 1.59 -17.10 -5.35
C ASP A 190 0.78 -18.40 -5.49
N ARG A 191 1.33 -19.52 -5.01
CA ARG A 191 0.66 -20.84 -5.03
C ARG A 191 -0.66 -20.89 -4.26
N HIS A 192 -1.02 -19.84 -3.53
CA HIS A 192 -2.21 -19.72 -2.71
C HIS A 192 -3.23 -18.70 -3.25
N GLY A 193 -3.01 -18.14 -4.44
CA GLY A 193 -3.84 -17.09 -5.02
C GLY A 193 -3.20 -15.72 -4.89
N LEU A 194 -4.02 -14.67 -4.74
CA LEU A 194 -3.55 -13.30 -4.53
C LEU A 194 -2.58 -13.23 -3.34
N ASN A 195 -1.45 -12.54 -3.53
CA ASN A 195 -0.59 -12.11 -2.43
C ASN A 195 -0.60 -10.57 -2.37
N ASN A 196 -1.21 -10.01 -1.32
CA ASN A 196 -1.36 -8.55 -1.18
C ASN A 196 -0.31 -7.92 -0.25
N GLY A 197 0.83 -8.61 -0.05
CA GLY A 197 1.92 -8.07 0.74
C GLY A 197 2.68 -6.96 0.04
N VAL A 198 2.73 -6.98 -1.30
CA VAL A 198 3.23 -5.86 -2.11
C VAL A 198 2.38 -5.71 -3.37
N PHE A 199 1.92 -4.49 -3.65
CA PHE A 199 1.14 -4.18 -4.85
C PHE A 199 1.18 -2.68 -5.17
N LEU A 200 0.81 -2.32 -6.40
CA LEU A 200 0.61 -0.93 -6.82
C LEU A 200 -0.87 -0.67 -7.06
N VAL A 201 -1.37 0.45 -6.56
CA VAL A 201 -2.76 0.88 -6.78
C VAL A 201 -2.79 2.34 -7.23
N ARG A 202 -3.58 2.63 -8.28
CA ARG A 202 -3.75 3.98 -8.80
C ARG A 202 -4.57 4.81 -7.82
N VAL A 203 -4.19 6.07 -7.65
CA VAL A 203 -5.00 7.06 -6.91
C VAL A 203 -6.19 7.45 -7.78
N ASP A 204 -7.29 6.74 -7.56
CA ASP A 204 -8.52 6.87 -8.34
C ASP A 204 -9.74 6.45 -7.51
N GLU A 205 -10.93 6.92 -7.90
CA GLU A 205 -12.20 6.50 -7.28
C GLU A 205 -12.38 4.98 -7.30
N TRP A 206 -11.91 4.31 -8.36
CA TRP A 206 -11.93 2.86 -8.47
C TRP A 206 -11.27 2.18 -7.26
N ALA A 207 -10.14 2.70 -6.78
CA ALA A 207 -9.42 2.14 -5.64
C ALA A 207 -10.17 2.36 -4.32
N ILE A 208 -10.84 3.50 -4.15
CA ILE A 208 -11.73 3.75 -3.00
C ILE A 208 -12.84 2.71 -2.96
N ARG A 209 -13.51 2.47 -4.11
CA ARG A 209 -14.59 1.48 -4.21
C ARG A 209 -14.09 0.07 -3.91
N LEU A 210 -12.91 -0.29 -4.41
CA LEU A 210 -12.30 -1.60 -4.15
C LEU A 210 -12.08 -1.83 -2.66
N PHE A 211 -11.34 -0.94 -1.98
CA PHE A 211 -10.98 -1.14 -0.59
C PHE A 211 -12.16 -0.97 0.36
N ALA A 212 -13.13 -0.11 0.04
CA ALA A 212 -14.38 -0.01 0.78
C ALA A 212 -15.21 -1.30 0.67
N ALA A 213 -15.33 -1.88 -0.53
CA ALA A 213 -16.03 -3.14 -0.74
C ALA A 213 -15.33 -4.31 -0.05
N ALA A 214 -14.00 -4.38 -0.09
CA ALA A 214 -13.24 -5.44 0.58
C ALA A 214 -13.34 -5.32 2.10
N LEU A 215 -13.24 -4.11 2.64
CA LEU A 215 -13.33 -3.86 4.08
C LEU A 215 -14.73 -4.17 4.64
N SER A 216 -15.78 -3.95 3.86
CA SER A 216 -17.18 -4.16 4.26
C SER A 216 -17.74 -5.54 3.88
N LEU A 217 -16.90 -6.43 3.34
CA LEU A 217 -17.38 -7.68 2.76
C LEU A 217 -18.14 -8.55 3.76
N LYS A 218 -17.66 -8.65 5.01
CA LYS A 218 -18.30 -9.48 6.04
C LYS A 218 -19.59 -8.88 6.59
N GLU A 219 -19.80 -7.58 6.45
CA GLU A 219 -21.02 -6.89 6.85
C GLU A 219 -22.17 -7.20 5.89
N PHE A 220 -21.86 -7.43 4.62
CA PHE A 220 -22.84 -7.75 3.59
C PHE A 220 -22.95 -9.26 3.28
N ASP A 221 -21.91 -10.03 3.60
CA ASP A 221 -21.89 -11.49 3.48
C ASP A 221 -21.21 -12.09 4.72
N PRO A 222 -21.93 -12.20 5.86
CA PRO A 222 -21.36 -12.69 7.12
C PRO A 222 -20.89 -14.14 7.06
N ASP A 223 -21.46 -14.94 6.16
CA ASP A 223 -21.21 -16.37 6.02
C ASP A 223 -20.02 -16.68 5.09
N ILE A 224 -19.44 -15.66 4.44
CA ILE A 224 -18.33 -15.86 3.52
C ILE A 224 -17.09 -16.43 4.23
N HIS A 225 -16.60 -17.54 3.70
CA HIS A 225 -15.38 -18.16 4.21
C HIS A 225 -14.15 -17.50 3.59
N LEU A 226 -13.45 -16.70 4.39
CA LEU A 226 -12.18 -16.12 4.00
C LEU A 226 -11.03 -16.99 4.54
N LYS A 227 -10.24 -17.59 3.63
CA LYS A 227 -9.06 -18.40 3.96
C LYS A 227 -8.02 -17.62 4.76
N TYR A 228 -7.84 -16.35 4.39
CA TYR A 228 -7.07 -15.34 5.11
C TYR A 228 -8.03 -14.23 5.58
N SER A 229 -7.51 -13.12 6.11
CA SER A 229 -8.32 -11.96 6.49
C SER A 229 -8.62 -11.07 5.26
N GLU A 230 -8.16 -9.84 5.28
CA GLU A 230 -8.34 -8.82 4.26
C GLU A 230 -7.75 -9.19 2.90
N GLN A 231 -6.74 -10.06 2.84
CA GLN A 231 -6.24 -10.58 1.56
C GLN A 231 -7.29 -11.38 0.81
N SER A 232 -7.95 -12.32 1.49
CA SER A 232 -9.03 -13.10 0.87
C SER A 232 -10.22 -12.20 0.54
N ALA A 233 -10.53 -11.20 1.36
CA ALA A 233 -11.58 -10.25 1.02
C ALA A 233 -11.27 -9.48 -0.26
N MET A 234 -10.05 -8.94 -0.38
CA MET A 234 -9.60 -8.27 -1.59
C MET A 234 -9.66 -9.22 -2.79
N GLU A 235 -9.22 -10.47 -2.63
CA GLU A 235 -9.27 -11.51 -3.66
C GLU A 235 -10.69 -11.82 -4.15
N GLU A 236 -11.68 -11.85 -3.26
CA GLU A 236 -13.08 -12.03 -3.64
C GLU A 236 -13.65 -10.80 -4.37
N ILE A 237 -13.33 -9.60 -3.92
CA ILE A 237 -13.84 -8.37 -4.55
C ILE A 237 -13.25 -8.17 -5.95
N ILE A 238 -11.96 -8.40 -6.15
CA ILE A 238 -11.32 -8.17 -7.46
C ILE A 238 -11.89 -9.04 -8.59
N ARG A 239 -12.52 -10.17 -8.26
CA ARG A 239 -13.18 -11.05 -9.23
C ARG A 239 -14.55 -10.55 -9.70
N ARG A 240 -15.12 -9.53 -9.04
CA ARG A 240 -16.44 -8.99 -9.42
C ARG A 240 -16.34 -8.23 -10.75
N PRO A 241 -17.40 -8.24 -11.58
CA PRO A 241 -17.36 -7.66 -12.94
C PRO A 241 -16.92 -6.20 -13.01
N TYR A 242 -17.22 -5.40 -11.98
CA TYR A 242 -16.81 -4.00 -11.92
C TYR A 242 -15.30 -3.81 -11.77
N PHE A 243 -14.60 -4.74 -11.10
CA PHE A 243 -13.18 -4.60 -10.79
C PHE A 243 -12.28 -5.39 -11.75
N SER A 244 -12.71 -6.57 -12.19
CA SER A 244 -11.84 -7.55 -12.84
C SER A 244 -11.12 -7.07 -14.10
N SER A 245 -11.69 -6.13 -14.86
CA SER A 245 -11.10 -5.62 -16.10
C SER A 245 -9.99 -4.58 -15.90
N ALA A 246 -9.79 -4.08 -14.67
CA ALA A 246 -8.89 -2.97 -14.35
C ALA A 246 -7.63 -3.42 -13.59
N ILE A 247 -7.29 -4.70 -13.67
CA ILE A 247 -6.27 -5.34 -12.84
C ILE A 247 -5.24 -6.03 -13.72
N ALA A 248 -3.96 -5.86 -13.37
CA ALA A 248 -2.87 -6.61 -13.96
C ALA A 248 -2.26 -7.56 -12.92
N HIS A 249 -2.26 -8.86 -13.23
CA HIS A 249 -1.50 -9.86 -12.49
C HIS A 249 -0.14 -10.03 -13.16
N VAL A 250 0.94 -9.72 -12.44
CA VAL A 250 2.30 -9.73 -12.99
C VAL A 250 3.19 -10.77 -12.31
N PRO A 251 4.36 -11.13 -12.88
CA PRO A 251 5.27 -12.08 -12.27
C PRO A 251 5.58 -11.75 -10.81
N HIS A 252 5.38 -12.72 -9.91
CA HIS A 252 5.46 -12.53 -8.45
C HIS A 252 6.76 -11.86 -8.00
N ARG A 253 7.89 -12.32 -8.52
CA ARG A 253 9.22 -11.82 -8.16
C ARG A 253 9.51 -10.39 -8.60
N TRP A 254 8.62 -9.74 -9.37
CA TRP A 254 8.89 -8.40 -9.83
C TRP A 254 9.05 -7.42 -8.69
N PHE A 255 8.13 -7.45 -7.74
CA PHE A 255 8.20 -6.61 -6.55
C PHE A 255 7.71 -7.33 -5.28
N ASN A 256 7.38 -8.62 -5.34
CA ASN A 256 6.87 -9.37 -4.19
C ASN A 256 7.68 -10.66 -3.90
N GLY A 257 8.89 -10.77 -4.44
CA GLY A 257 9.68 -12.02 -4.43
C GLY A 257 10.00 -12.57 -3.03
N PHE A 258 9.86 -13.87 -2.84
CA PHE A 258 10.26 -14.58 -1.62
C PHE A 258 11.78 -14.72 -1.49
N PRO A 259 12.31 -15.00 -0.28
CA PRO A 259 13.74 -15.17 -0.08
C PRO A 259 14.30 -16.30 -0.97
N PRO A 260 15.51 -16.14 -1.52
CA PRO A 260 16.20 -17.20 -2.25
C PRO A 260 16.22 -18.53 -1.50
N SER A 261 16.13 -19.62 -2.25
CA SER A 261 16.15 -20.98 -1.73
C SER A 261 17.28 -21.75 -2.43
N PRO A 262 18.32 -22.19 -1.70
CA PRO A 262 19.40 -23.00 -2.27
C PRO A 262 18.91 -24.33 -2.86
N GLU A 263 17.87 -24.92 -2.26
CA GLU A 263 17.26 -26.18 -2.71
C GLU A 263 16.51 -26.02 -4.03
N HIS A 264 15.96 -24.83 -4.28
CA HIS A 264 15.11 -24.55 -5.44
C HIS A 264 15.36 -23.15 -6.02
N PRO A 265 16.58 -22.87 -6.52
CA PRO A 265 16.99 -21.51 -6.87
C PRO A 265 16.20 -20.91 -8.04
N ASN A 266 15.59 -21.75 -8.88
CA ASN A 266 14.88 -21.35 -10.09
C ASN A 266 13.36 -21.20 -9.90
N LYS A 267 12.85 -21.23 -8.66
CA LYS A 267 11.40 -21.05 -8.41
C LYS A 267 10.96 -19.65 -8.87
N PRO A 268 9.91 -19.53 -9.71
CA PRO A 268 9.48 -18.24 -10.28
C PRO A 268 9.13 -17.14 -9.27
N SER A 269 8.73 -17.53 -8.05
CA SER A 269 8.34 -16.62 -6.98
C SER A 269 9.53 -16.08 -6.18
N LEU A 270 10.75 -16.56 -6.39
CA LEU A 270 11.90 -16.15 -5.60
C LEU A 270 12.53 -14.86 -6.14
N ALA A 271 12.90 -14.00 -5.21
CA ALA A 271 13.80 -12.89 -5.47
C ALA A 271 15.20 -13.42 -5.84
N ARG A 272 15.95 -12.60 -6.57
CA ARG A 272 17.27 -12.93 -7.12
C ARG A 272 18.16 -11.69 -7.13
N PRO A 273 19.49 -11.82 -7.32
CA PRO A 273 20.35 -10.64 -7.48
C PRO A 273 19.81 -9.66 -8.53
N GLY A 274 19.69 -8.39 -8.15
CA GLY A 274 19.07 -7.33 -8.96
C GLY A 274 17.59 -7.07 -8.62
N SER A 275 16.89 -7.98 -7.92
CA SER A 275 15.48 -7.78 -7.54
C SER A 275 15.30 -6.55 -6.65
N LEU A 276 14.17 -5.86 -6.81
CA LEU A 276 13.81 -4.67 -6.01
C LEU A 276 13.87 -4.96 -4.50
N LEU A 277 13.19 -6.03 -4.07
CA LEU A 277 13.01 -6.35 -2.64
C LEU A 277 12.84 -7.86 -2.41
N ILE A 278 12.88 -8.25 -1.14
CA ILE A 278 12.49 -9.57 -0.63
C ILE A 278 11.32 -9.42 0.33
N HIS A 279 10.27 -10.22 0.15
CA HIS A 279 9.13 -10.31 1.04
C HIS A 279 9.19 -11.59 1.89
N PHE A 280 9.25 -11.43 3.21
CA PHE A 280 9.33 -12.52 4.18
C PHE A 280 7.95 -13.02 4.61
N ALA A 281 7.10 -13.32 3.63
CA ALA A 281 5.74 -13.80 3.87
C ALA A 281 5.74 -15.09 4.71
N SER A 282 4.79 -15.20 5.63
CA SER A 282 4.64 -16.31 6.58
C SER A 282 5.76 -16.42 7.63
N ASN A 283 5.39 -16.84 8.85
CA ASN A 283 6.32 -17.09 9.94
C ASN A 283 6.00 -18.41 10.68
N ARG A 284 5.57 -19.44 9.95
CA ARG A 284 5.15 -20.72 10.55
C ARG A 284 6.25 -21.43 11.34
N ASP A 285 7.51 -21.22 10.96
CA ASP A 285 8.67 -21.81 11.62
C ASP A 285 9.27 -20.92 12.72
N GLY A 286 8.69 -19.73 12.96
CA GLY A 286 9.16 -18.76 13.94
C GLY A 286 10.43 -18.00 13.56
N LYS A 287 11.05 -18.32 12.40
CA LYS A 287 12.41 -17.86 12.03
C LYS A 287 12.45 -16.61 11.14
N ARG A 288 11.32 -15.92 10.98
CA ARG A 288 11.22 -14.73 10.12
C ARG A 288 12.16 -13.62 10.58
N PRO A 289 12.23 -13.25 11.87
CA PRO A 289 13.14 -12.19 12.32
C PRO A 289 14.61 -12.50 11.98
N GLU A 290 15.07 -13.73 12.17
CA GLU A 290 16.44 -14.15 11.88
C GLU A 290 16.76 -14.06 10.39
N ARG A 291 15.82 -14.49 9.53
CA ARG A 291 15.96 -14.33 8.08
C ARG A 291 16.00 -12.86 7.68
N MET A 292 15.14 -12.03 8.26
CA MET A 292 15.12 -10.59 8.00
C MET A 292 16.42 -9.93 8.46
N THR A 293 16.95 -10.26 9.64
CA THR A 293 18.24 -9.76 10.13
C THR A 293 19.37 -10.12 9.18
N TYR A 294 19.44 -11.38 8.73
CA TYR A 294 20.45 -11.83 7.77
C TYR A 294 20.38 -11.03 6.45
N TRP A 295 19.21 -10.96 5.84
CA TRP A 295 19.03 -10.27 4.56
C TRP A 295 19.15 -8.74 4.67
N GLY A 296 18.79 -8.16 5.82
CA GLY A 296 19.06 -6.76 6.13
C GLY A 296 20.56 -6.48 6.22
N GLY A 297 21.35 -7.42 6.77
CA GLY A 297 22.82 -7.36 6.72
C GLY A 297 23.36 -7.41 5.29
N VAL A 298 22.80 -8.27 4.43
CA VAL A 298 23.16 -8.34 3.00
C VAL A 298 22.82 -7.04 2.28
N ALA A 299 21.61 -6.50 2.49
CA ALA A 299 21.16 -5.24 1.86
C ALA A 299 22.08 -4.06 2.21
N ASN A 300 22.57 -4.01 3.45
CA ASN A 300 23.46 -2.96 3.94
C ASN A 300 24.96 -3.20 3.64
N SER A 301 25.32 -4.33 3.03
CA SER A 301 26.72 -4.64 2.73
C SER A 301 27.26 -3.78 1.58
N LYS A 302 28.49 -3.26 1.72
CA LYS A 302 29.18 -2.53 0.64
C LYS A 302 29.49 -3.40 -0.58
N THR A 303 29.53 -4.72 -0.42
CA THR A 303 29.77 -5.70 -1.49
C THR A 303 28.47 -6.36 -1.96
N ASN A 304 27.33 -5.72 -1.72
CA ASN A 304 26.02 -6.27 -2.05
C ASN A 304 25.87 -6.50 -3.58
N GLY A 305 26.06 -7.74 -4.02
CA GLY A 305 25.86 -8.17 -5.41
C GLY A 305 24.41 -8.12 -5.89
N TRP A 306 23.46 -7.71 -5.03
CA TRP A 306 22.06 -7.49 -5.41
C TRP A 306 21.81 -6.11 -6.00
N MET A 307 22.65 -5.12 -5.70
CA MET A 307 22.50 -3.78 -6.26
C MET A 307 23.01 -3.78 -7.70
N LYS A 308 22.07 -3.82 -8.65
CA LYS A 308 22.36 -3.72 -10.08
C LYS A 308 21.66 -2.49 -10.67
N PRO A 309 22.29 -1.71 -11.55
CA PRO A 309 21.60 -0.72 -12.38
C PRO A 309 20.39 -1.35 -13.09
N LEU A 310 19.31 -0.61 -13.32
CA LEU A 310 18.08 -1.14 -13.93
C LEU A 310 18.34 -1.86 -15.27
N ASN A 311 19.21 -1.29 -16.12
CA ASN A 311 19.59 -1.86 -17.42
C ASN A 311 20.44 -3.15 -17.33
N GLU A 312 20.98 -3.46 -16.15
CA GLU A 312 21.69 -4.71 -15.86
C GLU A 312 20.80 -5.75 -15.15
N THR A 313 19.53 -5.40 -14.90
CA THR A 313 18.52 -6.35 -14.44
C THR A 313 17.77 -6.94 -15.64
N GLY A 314 17.04 -8.04 -15.42
CA GLY A 314 16.12 -8.56 -16.44
C GLY A 314 14.79 -7.80 -16.53
N TYR A 315 14.55 -6.80 -15.67
CA TYR A 315 13.26 -6.11 -15.62
C TYR A 315 12.85 -5.46 -16.95
N PRO A 316 13.69 -4.67 -17.65
CA PRO A 316 13.24 -3.97 -18.85
C PRO A 316 12.72 -4.92 -19.93
N ALA A 317 13.50 -5.97 -20.26
CA ALA A 317 13.14 -6.94 -21.27
C ALA A 317 11.91 -7.78 -20.89
N GLU A 318 11.81 -8.18 -19.61
CA GLU A 318 10.67 -8.96 -19.14
C GLU A 318 9.36 -8.17 -19.10
N ILE A 319 9.43 -6.90 -18.70
CA ILE A 319 8.25 -6.04 -18.60
C ILE A 319 7.74 -5.68 -20.00
N GLU A 320 8.64 -5.34 -20.92
CA GLU A 320 8.30 -5.10 -22.32
C GLU A 320 7.63 -6.33 -22.96
N ASP A 321 8.24 -7.51 -22.81
CA ASP A 321 7.70 -8.76 -23.34
C ASP A 321 6.35 -9.13 -22.72
N TYR A 322 6.20 -8.99 -21.39
CA TYR A 322 4.93 -9.24 -20.70
C TYR A 322 3.80 -8.40 -21.29
N TRP A 323 3.99 -7.08 -21.39
CA TRP A 323 2.94 -6.19 -21.89
C TRP A 323 2.64 -6.42 -23.37
N ALA A 324 3.66 -6.73 -24.18
CA ALA A 324 3.47 -7.05 -25.60
C ALA A 324 2.65 -8.33 -25.80
N ARG A 325 2.81 -9.34 -24.95
CA ARG A 325 2.08 -10.62 -25.03
C ARG A 325 0.65 -10.50 -24.50
N VAL A 326 0.47 -9.85 -23.36
CA VAL A 326 -0.87 -9.61 -22.79
C VAL A 326 -1.70 -8.73 -23.73
N ALA A 327 -1.10 -7.72 -24.38
CA ALA A 327 -1.79 -6.90 -25.38
C ALA A 327 -2.26 -7.69 -26.63
N LYS A 328 -1.61 -8.83 -26.93
CA LYS A 328 -2.03 -9.77 -27.99
C LYS A 328 -3.11 -10.76 -27.53
N GLY A 329 -3.56 -10.67 -26.29
CA GLY A 329 -4.58 -11.55 -25.72
C GLY A 329 -4.05 -12.87 -25.18
N GLU A 330 -2.73 -13.01 -24.95
CA GLU A 330 -2.21 -14.18 -24.24
C GLU A 330 -2.67 -14.19 -22.78
N ASP A 331 -2.90 -15.40 -22.25
CA ASP A 331 -3.31 -15.58 -20.86
C ASP A 331 -2.22 -15.09 -19.89
N ALA A 332 -2.58 -14.14 -19.03
CA ALA A 332 -1.64 -13.47 -18.15
C ALA A 332 -0.99 -14.43 -17.13
N GLU A 333 -1.70 -15.45 -16.67
CA GLU A 333 -1.15 -16.43 -15.72
C GLU A 333 -0.04 -17.28 -16.37
N SER A 334 -0.29 -17.76 -17.59
CA SER A 334 0.71 -18.47 -18.39
C SER A 334 1.95 -17.61 -18.65
N VAL A 335 1.76 -16.36 -19.10
CA VAL A 335 2.86 -15.41 -19.34
C VAL A 335 3.65 -15.15 -18.04
N CYS A 336 2.95 -14.98 -16.90
CA CYS A 336 3.58 -14.80 -15.60
C CYS A 336 4.47 -15.97 -15.19
N LYS A 337 4.00 -17.20 -15.41
CA LYS A 337 4.74 -18.42 -15.08
C LYS A 337 6.01 -18.55 -15.91
N GLU A 338 5.91 -18.27 -17.21
CA GLU A 338 7.04 -18.34 -18.13
C GLU A 338 8.09 -17.26 -17.82
N ILE A 339 7.68 -15.99 -17.78
CA ILE A 339 8.56 -14.85 -17.50
C ILE A 339 9.16 -14.99 -16.10
N GLY A 340 8.34 -15.34 -15.10
CA GLY A 340 8.80 -15.56 -13.73
C GLY A 340 9.91 -16.61 -13.64
N GLY A 341 9.86 -17.66 -14.47
CA GLY A 341 10.84 -18.74 -14.51
C GLY A 341 12.14 -18.43 -15.26
N ARG A 342 12.24 -17.32 -16.00
CA ARG A 342 13.49 -16.91 -16.67
C ARG A 342 14.60 -16.70 -15.65
N VAL A 343 15.85 -16.91 -16.04
CA VAL A 343 17.04 -16.64 -15.22
C VAL A 343 17.68 -15.35 -15.72
N TRP A 344 18.12 -14.48 -14.80
CA TRP A 344 18.91 -13.31 -15.17
C TRP A 344 20.36 -13.71 -15.27
N THR A 345 20.97 -13.44 -16.41
CA THR A 345 22.41 -13.62 -16.64
C THR A 345 23.22 -12.53 -15.98
#